data_AF-A0A3G6MGE7-F1
#
_entry.id   AF-A0A3G6MGE7-F1
#
_cell.length_a   1.000
_cell.length_b   1.000
_cell.length_c   1.000
_cell.angle_alpha   90.00
_cell.angle_beta   90.00
_cell.angle_gamma   90.00
#
_symmetry.space_group_name_H-M   'P 1'
#
loop_
_entity.id
_entity.type
_entity.pdbx_description
1 polymer ?
#
loop_
_entity_poly.entity_id
_entity_poly.type
_entity_poly.pdbx_seq_one_letter_code
_entity_poly.pdbx_strand_id
1 'polypeptide(L)'
;MKIPDKPDVKYFNFPVHLMQGVLRGNQQTKKDFLSNLLYYSVYRHSVLIEDLNNYEETDEERFKRSAGWFNVTLGNLKNSLTQGSQLYSKYGNSKVFVGFNTHIYWDFYKNDKTDFHWECLFSFLALKSIIGKKQYAKTNNQLLFTRMAGKEKVKDYQSLKGFDFTRYHLDKIKTELQINWGLKYYSRYTKGFYAGFDIELESLVYEAEKRKDSMKTQVLKADKKNALDAALEKIKNQHHVNSLK
;
A
#
# COMPACT_ATOMS: atom_id res chain seq x y z
N MET A 1 -7.77 31.29 -6.56
CA MET A 1 -6.41 30.80 -6.28
C MET A 1 -6.26 29.47 -7.00
N LYS A 2 -5.48 29.40 -8.09
CA LYS A 2 -5.29 28.14 -8.82
C LYS A 2 -4.49 27.21 -7.91
N ILE A 3 -5.03 26.03 -7.61
CA ILE A 3 -4.27 24.95 -6.98
C ILE A 3 -3.12 24.67 -7.95
N PRO A 4 -1.84 24.79 -7.54
CA PRO A 4 -0.74 24.45 -8.43
C PRO A 4 -0.93 23.01 -8.88
N ASP A 5 -0.82 22.77 -10.19
CA ASP A 5 -0.87 21.41 -10.74
C ASP A 5 0.09 20.54 -9.93
N LYS A 6 -0.42 19.44 -9.37
CA LYS A 6 0.42 18.44 -8.72
C LYS A 6 1.52 18.09 -9.74
N PRO A 7 2.81 18.17 -9.38
CA PRO A 7 3.87 17.74 -10.30
C PRO A 7 3.54 16.33 -10.79
N ASP A 8 3.84 16.03 -12.06
CA ASP A 8 3.64 14.69 -12.63
C ASP A 8 4.55 13.69 -11.90
N VAL A 9 4.06 13.17 -10.76
CA VAL A 9 4.80 12.29 -9.87
C VAL A 9 4.79 10.90 -10.47
N LYS A 10 5.96 10.47 -10.91
CA LYS A 10 6.19 9.11 -11.42
C LYS A 10 6.42 8.14 -10.26
N TYR A 11 6.18 6.86 -10.53
CA TYR A 11 6.34 5.79 -9.54
C TYR A 11 7.16 4.66 -10.13
N PHE A 12 8.18 4.24 -9.39
CA PHE A 12 8.85 2.98 -9.62
C PHE A 12 7.97 1.85 -9.10
N ASN A 13 7.37 1.09 -10.02
CA ASN A 13 6.53 -0.05 -9.69
C ASN A 13 7.38 -1.32 -9.66
N PHE A 14 7.35 -2.03 -8.53
CA PHE A 14 8.16 -3.24 -8.34
C PHE A 14 7.48 -4.23 -7.38
N PRO A 15 7.83 -5.52 -7.46
CA PRO A 15 7.25 -6.53 -6.58
C PRO A 15 7.89 -6.46 -5.20
N VAL A 16 7.08 -6.71 -4.16
CA VAL A 16 7.57 -6.64 -2.76
C VAL A 16 8.75 -7.58 -2.50
N HIS A 17 8.94 -8.61 -3.31
CA HIS A 17 10.08 -9.51 -3.25
C HIS A 17 11.45 -8.82 -3.33
N LEU A 18 11.59 -7.65 -3.98
CA LEU A 18 12.86 -6.91 -3.99
C LEU A 18 13.24 -6.37 -2.61
N MET A 19 12.29 -6.24 -1.69
CA MET A 19 12.52 -5.73 -0.32
C MET A 19 13.15 -6.80 0.60
N GLN A 20 13.29 -8.04 0.13
CA GLN A 20 13.78 -9.14 0.97
C GLN A 20 15.20 -8.88 1.48
N GLY A 21 15.38 -9.02 2.79
CA GLY A 21 16.69 -8.91 3.46
C GLY A 21 17.22 -7.49 3.64
N VAL A 22 16.58 -6.47 3.05
CA VAL A 22 17.13 -5.10 3.02
C VAL A 22 17.20 -4.46 4.40
N LEU A 23 16.15 -4.57 5.22
CA LEU A 23 16.14 -3.97 6.56
C LEU A 23 17.18 -4.58 7.52
N ARG A 24 17.54 -5.85 7.31
CA ARG A 24 18.58 -6.54 8.09
C ARG A 24 19.97 -6.43 7.45
N GLY A 25 20.06 -5.84 6.27
CA GLY A 25 21.29 -5.65 5.54
C GLY A 25 22.05 -4.41 6.00
N ASN A 26 23.30 -4.34 5.57
CA ASN A 26 24.15 -3.17 5.78
C ASN A 26 23.76 -2.03 4.79
N GLN A 27 24.48 -0.91 4.87
CA GLN A 27 24.23 0.23 3.97
C GLN A 27 24.46 -0.10 2.49
N GLN A 28 25.38 -1.03 2.18
CA GLN A 28 25.58 -1.47 0.80
C GLN A 28 24.34 -2.22 0.29
N THR A 29 23.77 -3.14 1.08
CA THR A 29 22.52 -3.85 0.72
C THR A 29 21.37 -2.88 0.43
N LYS A 30 21.28 -1.79 1.20
CA LYS A 30 20.28 -0.73 1.00
C LYS A 30 20.51 0.06 -0.30
N LYS A 31 21.76 0.37 -0.64
CA LYS A 31 22.12 1.00 -1.92
C LYS A 31 21.83 0.06 -3.11
N ASP A 32 22.23 -1.20 -2.99
CA ASP A 32 21.97 -2.23 -4.01
C ASP A 32 20.47 -2.41 -4.25
N PHE A 33 19.66 -2.36 -3.19
CA PHE A 33 18.20 -2.38 -3.30
C PHE A 33 17.66 -1.24 -4.17
N LEU A 34 18.12 0.00 -3.95
CA LEU A 34 17.68 1.15 -4.75
C LEU A 34 18.09 1.00 -6.22
N SER A 35 19.33 0.60 -6.49
CA SER A 35 19.80 0.34 -7.87
C SER A 35 19.00 -0.76 -8.56
N ASN A 36 18.81 -1.90 -7.88
CA ASN A 36 18.02 -3.02 -8.41
C ASN A 36 16.57 -2.63 -8.68
N LEU A 37 15.96 -1.85 -7.78
CA LEU A 37 14.60 -1.34 -7.93
C LEU A 37 14.49 -0.43 -9.15
N LEU A 38 15.45 0.50 -9.32
CA LEU A 38 15.50 1.38 -10.48
C LEU A 38 15.60 0.57 -11.78
N TYR A 39 16.57 -0.34 -11.88
CA TYR A 39 16.77 -1.16 -13.09
C TYR A 39 15.55 -2.02 -13.41
N TYR A 40 14.97 -2.66 -12.39
CA TYR A 40 13.74 -3.43 -12.53
C TYR A 40 12.60 -2.55 -13.04
N SER A 41 12.38 -1.37 -12.45
CA SER A 41 11.25 -0.52 -12.81
C SER A 41 11.38 0.09 -14.21
N VAL A 42 12.58 0.49 -14.62
CA VAL A 42 12.83 0.96 -15.99
C VAL A 42 12.61 -0.18 -16.98
N TYR A 43 13.11 -1.39 -16.70
CA TYR A 43 12.96 -2.54 -17.59
C TYR A 43 11.50 -3.00 -17.69
N ARG A 44 10.81 -3.08 -16.55
CA ARG A 44 9.38 -3.40 -16.53
C ARG A 44 8.58 -2.39 -17.36
N HIS A 45 8.92 -1.10 -17.27
CA HIS A 45 8.27 -0.10 -18.10
C HIS A 45 8.59 -0.32 -19.59
N SER A 46 9.84 -0.61 -19.95
CA SER A 46 10.24 -0.83 -21.34
C SER A 46 9.56 -2.03 -22.01
N VAL A 47 9.19 -3.04 -21.22
CA VAL A 47 8.44 -4.22 -21.71
C VAL A 47 6.93 -3.94 -21.83
N LEU A 48 6.40 -2.97 -21.09
CA LEU A 48 4.95 -2.70 -21.01
C LEU A 48 4.49 -1.52 -21.87
N ILE A 49 5.40 -0.66 -22.31
CA ILE A 49 5.05 0.41 -23.24
C ILE A 49 4.70 -0.18 -24.60
N GLU A 50 3.62 0.32 -25.18
CA GLU A 50 3.27 0.03 -26.57
C GLU A 50 4.38 0.56 -27.49
N ASP A 51 4.66 -0.19 -28.55
CA ASP A 51 5.56 0.25 -29.59
C ASP A 51 4.83 1.34 -30.39
N LEU A 52 5.19 2.60 -30.15
CA LEU A 52 4.59 3.75 -30.80
C LEU A 52 5.33 4.12 -32.10
N ASN A 53 6.38 3.36 -32.44
CA ASN A 53 7.23 3.64 -33.57
C ASN A 53 6.78 2.86 -34.82
N ASN A 54 7.03 3.45 -35.98
CA ASN A 54 6.80 2.82 -37.28
C ASN A 54 7.87 1.74 -37.61
N TYR A 55 8.76 1.43 -36.68
CA TYR A 55 9.86 0.46 -36.81
C TYR A 55 10.06 -0.27 -35.49
N GLU A 56 10.51 -1.53 -35.55
CA GLU A 56 10.80 -2.32 -34.36
C GLU A 56 11.99 -1.72 -33.60
N GLU A 57 11.76 -1.28 -32.36
CA GLU A 57 12.86 -0.86 -31.46
C GLU A 57 13.61 -2.09 -30.92
N THR A 58 14.91 -1.94 -30.68
CA THR A 58 15.68 -2.90 -29.87
C THR A 58 15.32 -2.77 -28.38
N ASP A 59 15.61 -3.82 -27.59
CA ASP A 59 15.43 -3.77 -26.13
C ASP A 59 16.22 -2.62 -25.48
N GLU A 60 17.42 -2.32 -25.99
CA GLU A 60 18.27 -1.24 -25.49
C GLU A 60 17.64 0.14 -25.74
N GLU A 61 17.03 0.35 -26.92
CA GLU A 61 16.33 1.59 -27.26
C GLU A 61 15.07 1.78 -26.41
N ARG A 62 14.21 0.75 -26.27
CA ARG A 62 13.03 0.80 -25.40
C ARG A 62 13.40 1.09 -23.95
N PHE A 63 14.49 0.48 -23.47
CA PHE A 63 14.99 0.68 -22.11
C PHE A 63 15.53 2.10 -21.91
N LYS A 64 16.29 2.63 -22.87
CA LYS A 64 16.78 4.02 -22.85
C LYS A 64 15.63 5.03 -22.90
N ARG A 65 14.62 4.80 -23.75
CA ARG A 65 13.39 5.60 -23.82
C ARG A 65 12.64 5.60 -22.49
N SER A 66 12.54 4.44 -21.86
CA SER A 66 11.94 4.30 -20.52
C SER A 66 12.71 5.03 -19.45
N ALA A 67 14.05 4.99 -19.48
CA ALA A 67 14.88 5.76 -18.56
C ALA A 67 14.66 7.27 -18.73
N GLY A 68 14.55 7.73 -19.99
CA GLY A 68 14.16 9.09 -20.34
C GLY A 68 12.78 9.46 -19.80
N TRP A 69 11.78 8.57 -19.92
CA TRP A 69 10.46 8.78 -19.34
C TRP A 69 10.53 8.96 -17.82
N PHE A 70 11.35 8.20 -17.10
CA PHE A 70 11.55 8.40 -15.65
C PHE A 70 12.45 9.59 -15.29
N ASN A 71 13.00 10.32 -16.27
CA ASN A 71 14.03 11.36 -16.07
C ASN A 71 15.28 10.83 -15.34
N VAL A 72 15.76 9.63 -15.71
CA VAL A 72 16.93 8.99 -15.10
C VAL A 72 18.05 8.82 -16.12
N THR A 73 19.27 9.16 -15.70
CA THR A 73 20.49 8.81 -16.42
C THR A 73 21.08 7.52 -15.87
N LEU A 74 21.25 6.52 -16.73
CA LEU A 74 21.85 5.23 -16.36
C LEU A 74 23.35 5.26 -16.67
N GLY A 75 24.19 5.04 -15.65
CA GLY A 75 25.65 5.12 -15.80
C GLY A 75 26.23 4.07 -16.75
N ASN A 76 25.79 2.82 -16.63
CA ASN A 76 26.13 1.74 -17.56
C ASN A 76 24.85 1.11 -18.09
N LEU A 77 24.44 1.52 -19.30
CA LEU A 77 23.17 1.11 -19.91
C LEU A 77 23.06 -0.40 -20.07
N LYS A 78 24.10 -1.05 -20.62
CA LYS A 78 24.12 -2.50 -20.84
C LYS A 78 23.99 -3.28 -19.54
N ASN A 79 24.79 -2.93 -18.53
CA ASN A 79 24.69 -3.59 -17.23
C ASN A 79 23.32 -3.36 -16.56
N SER A 80 22.79 -2.13 -16.64
CA SER A 80 21.48 -1.80 -16.08
C SER A 80 20.35 -2.58 -16.76
N LEU A 81 20.43 -2.73 -18.09
CA LEU A 81 19.49 -3.53 -18.89
C LEU A 81 19.57 -5.01 -18.51
N THR A 82 20.78 -5.58 -18.46
CA THR A 82 20.98 -6.99 -18.07
C THR A 82 20.45 -7.26 -16.68
N GLN A 83 20.77 -6.43 -15.69
CA GLN A 83 20.28 -6.59 -14.32
C GLN A 83 18.76 -6.42 -14.23
N GLY A 84 18.20 -5.41 -14.90
CA GLY A 84 16.76 -5.17 -14.95
C GLY A 84 16.01 -6.37 -15.53
N SER A 85 16.49 -6.94 -16.64
CA SER A 85 15.92 -8.13 -17.27
C SER A 85 16.00 -9.36 -16.36
N GLN A 86 17.15 -9.63 -15.75
CA GLN A 86 17.32 -10.73 -14.81
C GLN A 86 16.36 -10.64 -13.61
N LEU A 87 16.22 -9.44 -13.03
CA LEU A 87 15.28 -9.20 -11.93
C LEU A 87 13.83 -9.38 -12.40
N TYR A 88 13.50 -8.91 -13.60
CA TYR A 88 12.17 -9.06 -14.18
C TYR A 88 11.79 -10.53 -14.37
N SER A 89 12.67 -11.33 -14.98
CA SER A 89 12.47 -12.77 -15.13
C SER A 89 12.38 -13.48 -13.77
N LYS A 90 13.28 -13.16 -12.83
CA LYS A 90 13.29 -13.75 -11.47
C LYS A 90 11.97 -13.53 -10.73
N TYR A 91 11.36 -12.37 -10.89
CA TYR A 91 10.16 -11.98 -10.15
C TYR A 91 8.88 -11.96 -11.01
N GLY A 92 8.89 -12.56 -12.21
CA GLY A 92 7.76 -12.55 -13.15
C GLY A 92 6.46 -13.15 -12.58
N ASN A 93 6.57 -14.07 -11.62
CA ASN A 93 5.42 -14.70 -10.95
C ASN A 93 4.90 -13.94 -9.72
N SER A 94 5.47 -12.77 -9.41
CA SER A 94 5.03 -11.96 -8.27
C SER A 94 3.59 -11.48 -8.50
N LYS A 95 2.80 -11.50 -7.43
CA LYS A 95 1.40 -11.05 -7.43
C LYS A 95 1.21 -9.76 -6.68
N VAL A 96 2.17 -9.37 -5.84
CA VAL A 96 2.06 -8.15 -5.04
C VAL A 96 3.15 -7.16 -5.37
N PHE A 97 2.67 -5.99 -5.80
CA PHE A 97 3.48 -4.86 -6.24
C PHE A 97 3.21 -3.65 -5.36
N VAL A 98 4.17 -2.74 -5.37
CA VAL A 98 4.06 -1.42 -4.76
C VAL A 98 4.69 -0.38 -5.68
N GLY A 99 4.11 0.82 -5.69
CA GLY A 99 4.68 1.98 -6.35
C GLY A 99 5.44 2.87 -5.37
N PHE A 100 6.73 3.08 -5.64
CA PHE A 100 7.62 3.98 -4.91
C PHE A 100 7.77 5.31 -5.65
N ASN A 101 7.36 6.38 -4.98
CA ASN A 101 7.42 7.74 -5.50
C ASN A 101 8.88 8.12 -5.85
N THR A 102 9.10 8.63 -7.07
CA THR A 102 10.46 8.96 -7.56
C THR A 102 11.15 10.03 -6.72
N HIS A 103 10.44 11.00 -6.15
CA HIS A 103 11.03 12.02 -5.27
C HIS A 103 11.54 11.41 -3.97
N ILE A 104 10.74 10.55 -3.34
CA ILE A 104 11.15 9.87 -2.10
C ILE A 104 12.31 8.90 -2.39
N TYR A 105 12.27 8.21 -3.54
CA TYR A 105 13.38 7.37 -3.99
C TYR A 105 14.68 8.18 -4.06
N TRP A 106 14.66 9.34 -4.71
CA TRP A 106 15.87 10.16 -4.88
C TRP A 106 16.36 10.76 -3.57
N ASP A 107 15.47 11.07 -2.63
CA ASP A 107 15.84 11.48 -1.27
C ASP A 107 16.59 10.34 -0.53
N PHE A 108 16.11 9.10 -0.60
CA PHE A 108 16.81 7.94 -0.02
C PHE A 108 18.10 7.57 -0.76
N TYR A 109 18.17 7.86 -2.05
CA TYR A 109 19.37 7.56 -2.86
C TYR A 109 20.50 8.57 -2.61
N LYS A 110 20.17 9.85 -2.44
CA LYS A 110 21.17 10.94 -2.36
C LYS A 110 21.58 11.28 -0.93
N ASN A 111 20.70 11.07 0.05
CA ASN A 111 20.92 11.48 1.43
C ASN A 111 21.15 10.26 2.32
N ASP A 112 21.96 10.41 3.36
CA ASP A 112 22.13 9.37 4.37
C ASP A 112 20.85 9.17 5.18
N LYS A 113 20.48 7.91 5.38
CA LYS A 113 19.26 7.51 6.09
C LYS A 113 19.60 6.53 7.20
N THR A 114 19.15 6.86 8.41
CA THR A 114 19.23 5.94 9.55
C THR A 114 18.35 4.72 9.34
N ASP A 115 18.58 3.65 10.10
CA ASP A 115 17.76 2.43 10.02
C ASP A 115 16.28 2.71 10.29
N PHE A 116 15.97 3.64 11.20
CA PHE A 116 14.59 4.06 11.45
C PHE A 116 13.91 4.65 10.21
N HIS A 117 14.63 5.47 9.41
CA HIS A 117 14.07 5.99 8.16
C HIS A 117 13.76 4.86 7.16
N TRP A 118 14.62 3.85 7.07
CA TRP A 118 14.39 2.67 6.24
C TRP A 118 13.18 1.85 6.72
N GLU A 119 13.03 1.66 8.03
CA GLU A 119 11.88 0.99 8.63
C GLU A 119 10.56 1.74 8.34
N CYS A 120 10.58 3.07 8.41
CA CYS A 120 9.46 3.92 8.01
C CYS A 120 9.13 3.76 6.53
N LEU A 121 10.14 3.85 5.64
CA LEU A 121 9.95 3.65 4.21
C LEU A 121 9.35 2.27 3.91
N PHE A 122 9.88 1.21 4.51
CA PHE A 122 9.43 -0.15 4.26
C PHE A 122 8.03 -0.38 4.83
N SER A 123 7.69 0.24 5.96
CA SER A 123 6.33 0.22 6.51
C SER A 123 5.35 0.96 5.59
N PHE A 124 5.75 2.11 5.05
CA PHE A 124 4.98 2.87 4.09
C PHE A 124 4.70 2.06 2.82
N LEU A 125 5.74 1.49 2.21
CA LEU A 125 5.63 0.64 1.02
C LEU A 125 4.79 -0.61 1.29
N ALA A 126 4.99 -1.25 2.44
CA ALA A 126 4.20 -2.40 2.86
C ALA A 126 2.72 -2.06 2.97
N LEU A 127 2.35 -0.96 3.64
CA LEU A 127 0.96 -0.51 3.73
C LEU A 127 0.38 -0.19 2.35
N LYS A 128 1.11 0.51 1.49
CA LYS A 128 0.67 0.77 0.10
C LYS A 128 0.41 -0.53 -0.66
N SER A 129 1.25 -1.54 -0.50
CA SER A 129 1.06 -2.86 -1.15
C SER A 129 -0.19 -3.60 -0.65
N ILE A 130 -0.58 -3.41 0.62
CA ILE A 130 -1.78 -4.00 1.22
C ILE A 130 -3.04 -3.27 0.76
N ILE A 131 -2.98 -1.95 0.70
CA ILE A 131 -4.08 -1.08 0.28
C ILE A 131 -4.34 -1.24 -1.22
N GLY A 132 -3.29 -1.26 -2.04
CA GLY A 132 -3.38 -1.36 -3.48
C GLY A 132 -4.13 -0.18 -4.09
N LYS A 133 -5.16 -0.46 -4.90
CA LYS A 133 -6.01 0.57 -5.55
C LYS A 133 -7.17 1.08 -4.67
N LYS A 134 -7.31 0.56 -3.45
CA LYS A 134 -8.39 0.96 -2.52
C LYS A 134 -8.00 2.26 -1.82
N GLN A 135 -8.99 2.99 -1.30
CA GLN A 135 -8.72 4.16 -0.45
C GLN A 135 -8.16 3.76 0.93
N TYR A 136 -8.59 2.61 1.44
CA TYR A 136 -8.14 2.07 2.72
C TYR A 136 -8.20 0.53 2.74
N ALA A 137 -7.56 -0.07 3.74
CA ALA A 137 -7.67 -1.49 4.04
C ALA A 137 -7.68 -1.76 5.55
N LYS A 138 -8.46 -2.76 5.98
CA LYS A 138 -8.29 -3.39 7.29
C LYS A 138 -7.16 -4.41 7.19
N THR A 139 -6.20 -4.35 8.09
CA THR A 139 -5.04 -5.25 8.14
C THR A 139 -4.60 -5.51 9.58
N ASN A 140 -3.47 -6.18 9.78
CA ASN A 140 -2.87 -6.46 11.07
C ASN A 140 -1.33 -6.37 11.00
N ASN A 141 -0.67 -6.41 12.15
CA ASN A 141 0.79 -6.31 12.22
C ASN A 141 1.49 -7.48 11.51
N GLN A 142 0.92 -8.70 11.52
CA GLN A 142 1.52 -9.86 10.85
C GLN A 142 1.62 -9.64 9.34
N LEU A 143 0.55 -9.16 8.70
CA LEU A 143 0.58 -8.85 7.26
C LEU A 143 1.47 -7.64 6.96
N LEU A 144 1.50 -6.63 7.84
CA LEU A 144 2.44 -5.51 7.71
C LEU A 144 3.89 -6.01 7.68
N PHE A 145 4.31 -6.78 8.69
CA PHE A 145 5.66 -7.33 8.77
C PHE A 145 5.98 -8.28 7.62
N THR A 146 5.01 -9.09 7.19
CA THR A 146 5.14 -9.95 5.99
C THR A 146 5.57 -9.13 4.77
N ARG A 147 4.90 -7.99 4.52
CA ARG A 147 5.19 -7.13 3.38
C ARG A 147 6.50 -6.37 3.54
N MET A 148 6.80 -5.89 4.75
CA MET A 148 8.08 -5.26 5.06
C MET A 148 9.26 -6.23 4.83
N ALA A 149 9.08 -7.51 5.14
CA ALA A 149 10.08 -8.55 4.89
C ALA A 149 10.19 -8.95 3.41
N GLY A 150 9.42 -8.31 2.52
CA GLY A 150 9.36 -8.64 1.10
C GLY A 150 8.71 -10.00 0.79
N LYS A 151 7.81 -10.48 1.65
CA LYS A 151 7.04 -11.71 1.46
C LYS A 151 5.61 -11.41 1.02
N GLU A 152 5.01 -12.36 0.32
CA GLU A 152 3.65 -12.18 -0.18
C GLU A 152 2.56 -12.63 0.78
N LYS A 153 2.79 -13.74 1.49
CA LYS A 153 1.78 -14.38 2.33
C LYS A 153 2.31 -14.53 3.74
N VAL A 154 1.41 -14.40 4.73
CA VAL A 154 1.76 -14.49 6.14
C VAL A 154 2.44 -15.82 6.49
N LYS A 155 2.05 -16.92 5.83
CA LYS A 155 2.70 -18.23 6.00
C LYS A 155 4.18 -18.22 5.64
N ASP A 156 4.58 -17.42 4.64
CA ASP A 156 5.97 -17.33 4.18
C ASP A 156 6.80 -16.40 5.09
N TYR A 157 6.12 -15.59 5.91
CA TYR A 157 6.72 -14.75 6.95
C TYR A 157 6.92 -15.52 8.26
N GLN A 158 6.01 -16.41 8.63
CA GLN A 158 6.09 -17.17 9.89
C GLN A 158 7.37 -18.01 10.01
N SER A 159 8.04 -18.32 8.89
CA SER A 159 9.35 -18.97 8.87
C SER A 159 10.51 -18.04 9.22
N LEU A 160 10.32 -16.72 9.18
CA LEU A 160 11.32 -15.70 9.50
C LEU A 160 11.26 -15.37 11.01
N LYS A 161 12.02 -16.11 11.81
CA LYS A 161 12.15 -15.80 13.24
C LYS A 161 12.75 -14.40 13.45
N GLY A 162 12.17 -13.63 14.38
CA GLY A 162 12.72 -12.38 14.91
C GLY A 162 12.68 -11.17 13.97
N PHE A 163 11.77 -11.12 12.99
CA PHE A 163 11.59 -9.91 12.14
C PHE A 163 10.51 -8.97 12.73
N ASP A 164 9.93 -9.33 13.88
CA ASP A 164 8.92 -8.51 14.52
C ASP A 164 9.52 -7.32 15.26
N PHE A 165 8.84 -6.18 15.21
CA PHE A 165 9.15 -5.05 16.06
C PHE A 165 8.41 -5.13 17.39
N THR A 166 9.01 -4.55 18.43
CA THR A 166 8.30 -4.31 19.68
C THR A 166 7.10 -3.39 19.43
N ARG A 167 6.08 -3.47 20.30
CA ARG A 167 4.90 -2.61 20.19
C ARG A 167 5.29 -1.13 20.19
N TYR A 168 6.15 -0.73 21.12
CA TYR A 168 6.62 0.66 21.24
C TYR A 168 7.29 1.15 19.95
N HIS A 169 8.19 0.34 19.38
CA HIS A 169 8.89 0.72 18.15
C HIS A 169 7.93 0.82 16.96
N LEU A 170 7.00 -0.14 16.84
CA LEU A 170 5.99 -0.08 15.79
C LEU A 170 5.05 1.12 15.93
N ASP A 171 4.67 1.48 17.15
CA ASP A 171 3.83 2.64 17.40
C ASP A 171 4.59 3.93 17.05
N LYS A 172 5.90 4.00 17.33
CA LYS A 172 6.77 5.09 16.87
C LYS A 172 6.80 5.21 15.35
N ILE A 173 6.96 4.09 14.62
CA ILE A 173 6.91 4.07 13.15
C ILE A 173 5.55 4.57 12.64
N LYS A 174 4.44 4.08 13.21
CA LYS A 174 3.08 4.50 12.80
C LYS A 174 2.84 5.97 13.05
N THR A 175 3.31 6.51 14.17
CA THR A 175 3.23 7.94 14.48
C THR A 175 4.03 8.76 13.45
N GLU A 176 5.25 8.34 13.14
CA GLU A 176 6.07 8.97 12.11
C GLU A 176 5.36 8.97 10.74
N LEU A 177 4.76 7.85 10.35
CA LEU A 177 4.00 7.76 9.10
C LEU A 177 2.75 8.65 9.09
N GLN A 178 2.07 8.83 10.23
CA GLN A 178 0.91 9.70 10.32
C GLN A 178 1.31 11.17 10.18
N ILE A 179 2.40 11.59 10.83
CA ILE A 179 2.86 12.98 10.85
C ILE A 179 3.48 13.37 9.49
N ASN A 180 4.39 12.54 8.97
CA ASN A 180 5.28 12.95 7.87
C ASN A 180 4.98 12.26 6.53
N TRP A 181 4.20 11.17 6.52
CA TRP A 181 3.92 10.38 5.31
C TRP A 181 2.44 10.36 4.92
N GLY A 182 1.61 11.09 5.68
CA GLY A 182 0.19 11.24 5.42
C GLY A 182 -0.62 9.95 5.63
N LEU A 183 -0.16 9.02 6.48
CA LEU A 183 -0.93 7.84 6.88
C LEU A 183 -2.16 8.26 7.71
N LYS A 184 -3.33 7.72 7.37
CA LYS A 184 -4.53 7.75 8.19
C LYS A 184 -4.67 6.38 8.85
N TYR A 185 -4.83 6.37 10.16
CA TYR A 185 -4.76 5.15 10.97
C TYR A 185 -5.88 5.10 12.00
N TYR A 186 -6.50 3.93 12.15
CA TYR A 186 -7.52 3.71 13.17
C TYR A 186 -7.52 2.26 13.70
N SER A 187 -7.50 2.10 15.03
CA SER A 187 -7.44 0.76 15.67
C SER A 187 -8.23 0.63 16.97
N ARG A 188 -9.15 1.56 17.25
CA ARG A 188 -9.90 1.54 18.52
C ARG A 188 -10.86 0.35 18.60
N TYR A 189 -10.68 -0.47 19.65
CA TYR A 189 -11.51 -1.64 19.96
C TYR A 189 -11.72 -2.59 18.76
N THR A 190 -10.66 -2.83 17.97
CA THR A 190 -10.70 -3.75 16.83
C THR A 190 -9.47 -4.63 16.81
N LYS A 191 -9.62 -5.87 16.35
CA LYS A 191 -8.47 -6.74 16.06
C LYS A 191 -7.83 -6.27 14.76
N GLY A 192 -6.55 -5.88 14.84
CA GLY A 192 -5.82 -5.27 13.74
C GLY A 192 -6.04 -3.77 13.69
N PHE A 193 -6.01 -3.18 12.49
CA PHE A 193 -6.18 -1.75 12.29
C PHE A 193 -6.63 -1.45 10.86
N TYR A 194 -7.15 -0.25 10.66
CA TYR A 194 -7.49 0.33 9.36
C TYR A 194 -6.41 1.35 8.99
N ALA A 195 -5.99 1.34 7.74
CA ALA A 195 -4.98 2.24 7.20
C ALA A 195 -5.36 2.71 5.79
N GLY A 196 -5.08 3.97 5.49
CA GLY A 196 -5.27 4.59 4.18
C GLY A 196 -4.36 5.80 3.99
N PHE A 197 -4.03 6.13 2.74
CA PHE A 197 -3.28 7.35 2.39
C PHE A 197 -4.17 8.36 1.66
N ASP A 198 -5.12 7.86 0.86
CA ASP A 198 -6.04 8.66 0.04
C ASP A 198 -7.47 8.62 0.60
N ILE A 199 -7.60 8.94 1.89
CA ILE A 199 -8.87 9.03 2.61
C ILE A 199 -8.74 10.02 3.77
N GLU A 200 -9.81 10.72 4.10
CA GLU A 200 -9.87 11.55 5.31
C GLU A 200 -10.03 10.70 6.57
N LEU A 201 -9.48 11.19 7.70
CA LEU A 201 -9.50 10.43 8.95
C LEU A 201 -10.93 10.12 9.41
N GLU A 202 -11.85 11.09 9.33
CA GLU A 202 -13.25 10.91 9.72
C GLU A 202 -13.94 9.83 8.90
N SER A 203 -13.73 9.83 7.58
CA SER A 203 -14.26 8.80 6.67
C SER A 203 -13.70 7.41 7.00
N LEU A 204 -12.41 7.31 7.33
CA LEU A 204 -11.78 6.05 7.75
C LEU A 204 -12.41 5.52 9.05
N VAL A 205 -12.63 6.41 10.03
CA VAL A 205 -13.26 6.07 11.31
C VAL A 205 -14.69 5.60 11.08
N TYR A 206 -15.48 6.33 10.30
CA TYR A 206 -16.85 5.96 9.95
C TYR A 206 -16.91 4.55 9.33
N GLU A 207 -16.06 4.29 8.34
CA GLU A 207 -15.99 3.00 7.66
C GLU A 207 -15.56 1.85 8.60
N ALA A 208 -14.71 2.14 9.59
CA ALA A 208 -14.31 1.18 10.59
C ALA A 208 -15.43 0.87 11.60
N GLU A 209 -16.09 1.90 12.14
CA GLU A 209 -17.18 1.77 13.12
C GLU A 209 -18.41 1.09 12.52
N LYS A 210 -18.79 1.45 11.29
CA LYS A 210 -19.90 0.84 10.54
C LYS A 210 -19.79 -0.68 10.43
N ARG A 211 -18.57 -1.21 10.39
CA ARG A 211 -18.30 -2.65 10.24
C ARG A 211 -18.38 -3.44 11.55
N LYS A 212 -18.46 -2.79 12.72
CA LYS A 212 -18.49 -3.46 14.03
C LYS A 212 -19.81 -4.22 14.23
N ASP A 213 -19.71 -5.44 14.73
CA ASP A 213 -20.88 -6.28 14.96
C ASP A 213 -21.77 -5.75 16.09
N SER A 214 -21.19 -5.04 17.06
CA SER A 214 -21.95 -4.31 18.08
C SER A 214 -22.86 -3.25 17.45
N MET A 215 -22.35 -2.49 16.48
CA MET A 215 -23.11 -1.47 15.77
C MET A 215 -24.21 -2.11 14.92
N LYS A 216 -23.88 -3.15 14.14
CA LYS A 216 -24.88 -3.91 13.37
C LYS A 216 -25.99 -4.47 14.26
N THR A 217 -25.64 -4.98 15.44
CA THR A 217 -26.60 -5.51 16.41
C THR A 217 -27.50 -4.42 16.96
N GLN A 218 -26.97 -3.24 17.25
CA GLN A 218 -27.75 -2.09 17.72
C GLN A 218 -28.74 -1.62 16.64
N VAL A 219 -28.29 -1.50 15.38
CA VAL A 219 -29.15 -1.17 14.24
C VAL A 219 -30.26 -2.21 14.10
N LEU A 220 -29.93 -3.51 14.10
CA LEU A 220 -30.91 -4.58 13.99
C LEU A 220 -31.94 -4.56 15.14
N LYS A 221 -31.53 -4.26 16.37
CA LYS A 221 -32.46 -4.13 17.51
C LYS A 221 -33.41 -2.95 17.33
N ALA A 222 -32.92 -1.82 16.83
CA ALA A 222 -33.75 -0.65 16.54
C ALA A 222 -34.76 -0.95 15.41
N ASP A 223 -34.32 -1.60 14.33
CA ASP A 223 -35.19 -1.98 13.21
C ASP A 223 -36.30 -2.94 13.65
N LYS A 224 -35.98 -3.94 14.46
CA LYS A 224 -36.98 -4.86 15.04
C LYS A 224 -38.01 -4.14 15.90
N LYS A 225 -37.57 -3.17 16.71
CA LYS A 225 -38.47 -2.36 17.53
C LYS A 225 -39.39 -1.51 16.66
N ASN A 226 -38.86 -0.80 15.67
CA ASN A 226 -39.64 0.03 14.76
C ASN A 226 -40.68 -0.80 13.98
N ALA A 227 -40.31 -2.02 13.54
CA ALA A 227 -41.22 -2.93 12.86
C ALA A 227 -42.34 -3.44 13.79
N LEU A 228 -42.02 -3.73 15.06
CA LEU A 228 -43.01 -4.11 16.07
C LEU A 228 -43.99 -2.97 16.33
N ASP A 229 -43.48 -1.76 16.56
CA ASP A 229 -44.30 -0.56 16.82
C ASP A 229 -45.25 -0.30 15.64
N ALA A 230 -44.76 -0.38 14.40
CA ALA A 230 -45.59 -0.24 13.21
C ALA A 230 -46.66 -1.34 13.06
N ALA A 231 -46.35 -2.58 13.44
CA ALA A 231 -47.32 -3.68 13.43
C ALA A 231 -48.42 -3.49 14.47
N LEU A 232 -48.06 -3.05 15.69
CA LEU A 232 -49.00 -2.75 16.76
C LEU A 232 -49.95 -1.61 16.38
N GLU A 233 -49.45 -0.55 15.74
CA GLU A 233 -50.29 0.54 15.24
C GLU A 233 -51.27 0.07 14.15
N LYS A 234 -50.84 -0.80 13.24
CA LYS A 234 -51.76 -1.42 12.25
C LYS A 234 -52.87 -2.24 12.91
N ILE A 235 -52.52 -3.03 13.93
CA ILE A 235 -53.48 -3.84 14.69
C ILE A 235 -54.49 -2.94 15.42
N LYS A 236 -54.03 -1.88 16.11
CA LYS A 236 -54.92 -0.91 16.77
C LYS A 236 -55.90 -0.26 15.79
N ASN A 237 -55.41 0.17 14.64
CA ASN A 237 -56.24 0.80 13.61
C ASN A 237 -57.29 -0.19 13.04
N GLN A 238 -56.93 -1.46 12.85
CA GLN A 238 -57.90 -2.50 12.46
C GLN A 238 -58.97 -2.74 13.53
N HIS A 239 -58.59 -2.81 14.81
CA HIS A 239 -59.57 -2.98 15.89
C HIS A 239 -60.51 -1.79 16.01
N HIS A 240 -60.01 -0.57 15.83
CA HIS A 240 -60.85 0.62 15.86
C HIS A 240 -61.88 0.63 14.72
N VAL A 241 -61.46 0.29 13.49
CA VAL A 241 -62.37 0.17 12.33
C VAL A 241 -63.41 -0.92 12.53
N ASN A 242 -63.04 -2.06 13.14
CA ASN A 242 -63.98 -3.14 13.42
C ASN A 242 -64.95 -2.82 14.56
N SER A 243 -64.60 -1.93 15.49
CA SER A 243 -65.49 -1.48 16.58
C SER A 243 -66.54 -0.43 16.15
N LEU A 244 -66.42 0.11 14.94
CA LEU A 244 -67.32 1.11 14.36
C LEU A 244 -68.32 0.50 13.35
N LYS A 245 -68.25 -0.81 13.12
CA LYS A 245 -69.22 -1.59 12.33
C LYS A 245 -70.14 -2.36 13.26
#